data_AF-A0A535AMK3-F1
#
_entry.id   AF-A0A535AMK3-F1
#
_cell.length_a   1.000
_cell.length_b   1.000
_cell.length_c   1.000
_cell.angle_alpha   90.00
_cell.angle_beta   90.00
_cell.angle_gamma   90.00
#
_symmetry.space_group_name_H-M   'P 1'
#
loop_
_entity.id
_entity.type
_entity.pdbx_description
1 polymer ?
#
loop_
_entity_poly.entity_id
_entity_poly.type
_entity_poly.pdbx_seq_one_letter_code
_entity_poly.pdbx_strand_id
1 'polypeptide(L)'
;MSEDQRERSPARRRRAIDVCAEHRILREIPDALLREMPLLDEGTTLERRHEYLDLHDPARADFRAEGGEAVKPGQRVIARTDVSVEAWEELRAACDRLVHRRALPRAS
;
A
#
# COMPACT_ATOMS: atom_id res chain seq x y z
N MET A 1 13.20 12.63 -39.08
CA MET A 1 12.68 13.68 -38.17
C MET A 1 11.50 13.09 -37.41
N SER A 2 11.76 12.63 -36.18
CA SER A 2 10.90 12.78 -34.99
C SER A 2 11.48 11.89 -33.88
N GLU A 3 12.49 12.45 -33.22
CA GLU A 3 12.98 12.01 -31.93
C GLU A 3 11.93 12.38 -30.87
N ASP A 4 10.97 11.49 -30.60
CA ASP A 4 10.16 11.55 -29.37
C ASP A 4 10.32 10.23 -28.61
N GLN A 5 11.57 9.75 -28.50
CA GLN A 5 11.97 8.92 -27.38
C GLN A 5 12.26 9.88 -26.23
N ARG A 6 11.18 10.47 -25.67
CA ARG A 6 11.30 11.12 -24.36
C ARG A 6 11.77 10.04 -23.42
N GLU A 7 13.02 10.16 -23.02
CA GLU A 7 13.60 9.47 -21.88
C GLU A 7 12.62 9.65 -20.73
N ARG A 8 11.73 8.66 -20.51
CA ARG A 8 10.96 8.57 -19.28
C ARG A 8 12.03 8.34 -18.23
N SER A 9 12.45 9.41 -17.57
CA SER A 9 13.06 9.29 -16.25
C SER A 9 12.22 8.25 -15.50
N PRO A 10 12.81 7.21 -14.88
CA PRO A 10 12.02 6.24 -14.15
C PRO A 10 11.17 7.03 -13.17
N ALA A 11 9.85 7.05 -13.40
CA ALA A 11 8.95 7.83 -12.59
C ALA A 11 9.20 7.39 -11.14
N ARG A 12 9.51 8.33 -10.26
CA ARG A 12 9.76 8.03 -8.84
C ARG A 12 8.62 7.12 -8.37
N ARG A 13 8.97 5.90 -7.92
CA ARG A 13 8.01 4.92 -7.40
C ARG A 13 7.11 5.60 -6.38
N ARG A 14 5.79 5.54 -6.61
CA ARG A 14 4.79 6.22 -5.78
C ARG A 14 4.86 5.67 -4.36
N ARG A 15 4.65 6.51 -3.35
CA ARG A 15 4.72 6.15 -1.93
C ARG A 15 3.37 6.35 -1.24
N ALA A 16 3.21 5.78 -0.05
CA ALA A 16 1.99 5.90 0.73
C ALA A 16 1.64 7.38 1.03
N ILE A 17 2.64 8.22 1.28
CA ILE A 17 2.41 9.67 1.47
C ILE A 17 1.74 10.33 0.26
N ASP A 18 1.99 9.85 -0.96
CA ASP A 18 1.44 10.41 -2.19
C ASP A 18 -0.05 10.02 -2.40
N VAL A 19 -0.61 9.15 -1.55
CA VAL A 19 -2.02 8.69 -1.56
C VAL A 19 -2.70 8.88 -0.19
N CYS A 20 -2.05 9.50 0.80
CA CYS A 20 -2.54 9.53 2.17
C CYS A 20 -3.90 10.22 2.31
N ALA A 21 -4.18 11.22 1.47
CA ALA A 21 -5.46 11.91 1.44
C ALA A 21 -6.61 10.99 0.98
N GLU A 22 -6.31 9.99 0.14
CA GLU A 22 -7.29 9.05 -0.43
C GLU A 22 -7.64 7.92 0.56
N HIS A 23 -6.72 7.56 1.46
CA HIS A 23 -6.87 6.41 2.36
C HIS A 23 -6.94 6.80 3.83
N ARG A 24 -8.08 6.51 4.47
CA ARG A 24 -8.28 6.82 5.90
C ARG A 24 -7.24 6.16 6.81
N ILE A 25 -6.81 4.93 6.51
CA ILE A 25 -5.78 4.23 7.30
C ILE A 25 -4.46 5.01 7.37
N LEU A 26 -4.08 5.67 6.27
CA LEU A 26 -2.79 6.36 6.20
C LEU A 26 -2.78 7.65 7.01
N ARG A 27 -3.94 8.26 7.27
CA ARG A 27 -4.04 9.50 8.05
C ARG A 27 -3.67 9.33 9.53
N GLU A 28 -3.66 8.09 10.02
CA GLU A 28 -3.26 7.78 11.40
C GLU A 28 -1.77 7.45 11.52
N ILE A 29 -1.03 7.42 10.40
CA ILE A 29 0.39 7.06 10.35
C ILE A 29 1.23 8.34 10.18
N PRO A 30 2.34 8.51 10.91
CA PRO A 30 3.24 9.65 10.74
C PRO A 30 3.78 9.78 9.31
N ASP A 31 3.81 11.02 8.80
CA ASP A 31 4.32 11.31 7.44
C ASP A 31 5.76 10.81 7.20
N ALA A 32 6.58 10.76 8.25
CA ALA A 32 7.93 10.22 8.16
C ALA A 32 7.91 8.74 7.72
N LEU A 33 7.07 7.93 8.36
CA LEU A 33 6.88 6.51 8.02
C LEU A 33 6.18 6.34 6.67
N LEU A 34 5.18 7.17 6.35
CA LEU A 34 4.51 7.13 5.04
C LEU A 34 5.47 7.40 3.87
N ARG A 35 6.50 8.23 4.09
CA ARG A 35 7.55 8.47 3.10
C ARG A 35 8.46 7.25 2.91
N GLU A 36 8.49 6.29 3.82
CA GLU A 36 9.29 5.07 3.71
C GLU A 36 8.54 3.91 3.05
N MET A 37 7.23 4.04 2.82
CA MET A 37 6.37 2.99 2.30
C MET A 37 6.15 3.12 0.79
N PRO A 38 6.90 2.41 -0.07
CA PRO A 38 6.64 2.42 -1.51
C PRO A 38 5.40 1.59 -1.84
N LEU A 39 4.61 2.08 -2.81
CA LEU A 39 3.57 1.30 -3.46
C LEU A 39 4.19 0.46 -4.56
N LEU A 40 3.76 -0.78 -4.73
CA LEU A 40 4.08 -1.56 -5.92
C LEU A 40 3.49 -0.90 -7.16
N ASP A 41 4.25 -0.93 -8.27
CA ASP A 41 3.77 -0.42 -9.54
C ASP A 41 2.68 -1.33 -10.12
N GLU A 42 1.78 -0.76 -10.91
CA GLU A 42 0.76 -1.52 -11.61
C GLU A 42 1.42 -2.56 -12.52
N GLY A 43 0.87 -3.78 -12.56
CA GLY A 43 1.44 -4.91 -13.29
C GLY A 43 2.56 -5.66 -12.56
N THR A 44 3.02 -5.19 -11.38
CA THR A 44 4.01 -5.94 -10.58
C THR A 44 3.44 -7.30 -10.18
N THR A 45 4.13 -8.37 -10.55
CA THR A 45 3.78 -9.73 -10.11
C THR A 45 4.10 -9.90 -8.63
N LEU A 46 3.14 -10.39 -7.86
CA LEU A 46 3.33 -10.70 -6.46
C LEU A 46 4.11 -12.00 -6.31
N GLU A 47 5.15 -11.95 -5.49
CA GLU A 47 6.01 -13.09 -5.22
C GLU A 47 5.29 -14.07 -4.28
N ARG A 48 5.31 -15.35 -4.67
CA ARG A 48 4.70 -16.41 -3.89
C ARG A 48 5.26 -16.40 -2.47
N ARG A 49 4.38 -16.63 -1.49
CA ARG A 49 4.69 -16.69 -0.05
C ARG A 49 5.16 -15.37 0.58
N HIS A 50 5.17 -14.26 -0.14
CA HIS A 50 5.43 -12.93 0.43
C HIS A 50 4.14 -12.30 0.93
N GLU A 51 4.28 -11.36 1.86
CA GLU A 51 3.18 -10.66 2.52
C GLU A 51 2.97 -9.28 1.91
N TYR A 52 1.70 -8.95 1.72
CA TYR A 52 1.26 -7.73 1.08
C TYR A 52 0.05 -7.14 1.81
N LEU A 53 -0.12 -5.83 1.70
CA LEU A 53 -1.28 -5.11 2.20
C LEU A 53 -1.87 -4.28 1.06
N ASP A 54 -3.17 -4.43 0.82
CA ASP A 54 -3.94 -3.58 -0.09
C ASP A 54 -4.61 -2.44 0.69
N LEU A 55 -4.26 -1.20 0.39
CA LEU A 55 -4.80 -0.03 1.07
C LEU A 55 -6.31 0.20 0.82
N HIS A 56 -6.89 -0.45 -0.19
CA HIS A 56 -8.34 -0.46 -0.41
C HIS A 56 -9.08 -1.53 0.39
N ASP A 57 -8.37 -2.57 0.84
CA ASP A 57 -8.94 -3.67 1.62
C ASP A 57 -8.21 -3.85 2.97
N PRO A 58 -8.41 -2.89 3.91
CA PRO A 58 -7.77 -2.94 5.22
C PRO A 58 -8.21 -4.12 6.08
N ALA A 59 -9.28 -4.85 5.70
CA ALA A 59 -9.69 -6.07 6.39
C ALA A 59 -8.78 -7.27 6.06
N ARG A 60 -7.96 -7.16 5.01
CA ARG A 60 -6.96 -8.16 4.60
C ARG A 60 -5.54 -7.60 4.79
N ALA A 61 -5.27 -7.07 5.99
CA ALA A 61 -4.07 -6.29 6.31
C ALA A 61 -2.72 -7.02 6.11
N ASP A 62 -2.73 -8.31 5.80
CA ASP A 62 -1.54 -9.12 5.59
C ASP A 62 -1.89 -10.38 4.78
N PHE A 63 -2.27 -10.20 3.52
CA PHE A 63 -2.48 -11.35 2.67
C PHE A 63 -1.15 -11.90 2.15
N ARG A 64 -1.05 -13.23 2.09
CA ARG A 64 0.07 -13.93 1.49
C ARG A 64 -0.25 -14.25 0.04
N ALA A 65 0.63 -13.88 -0.90
CA ALA A 65 0.40 -14.16 -2.32
C ALA A 65 0.72 -15.62 -2.67
N GLU A 66 -0.04 -16.19 -3.59
CA GLU A 66 0.17 -17.57 -4.08
C GLU A 66 1.16 -17.62 -5.27
N GLY A 67 1.47 -16.48 -5.86
CA GLY A 67 2.39 -16.34 -6.98
C GLY A 67 1.64 -16.45 -8.31
N GLY A 68 1.67 -15.35 -9.07
CA GLY A 68 0.94 -15.23 -10.34
C GLY A 68 -0.14 -14.15 -10.31
N GLU A 69 -0.50 -13.62 -9.14
CA GLU A 69 -1.26 -12.38 -9.05
C GLU A 69 -0.39 -11.19 -9.48
N ALA A 70 -1.01 -10.19 -10.11
CA ALA A 70 -0.37 -8.92 -10.42
C ALA A 70 -1.16 -7.77 -9.82
N VAL A 71 -0.46 -6.70 -9.45
CA VAL A 71 -1.06 -5.45 -8.99
C VAL A 71 -1.94 -4.88 -10.10
N LYS A 72 -3.24 -4.74 -9.83
CA LYS A 72 -4.20 -4.26 -10.83
C LYS A 72 -4.12 -2.74 -11.00
N PRO A 73 -4.53 -2.19 -12.15
CA PRO A 73 -4.67 -0.75 -12.31
C PRO A 73 -5.53 -0.13 -11.21
N GLY A 74 -5.07 0.96 -10.60
CA GLY A 74 -5.74 1.61 -9.48
C GLY A 74 -5.56 0.94 -8.12
N GLN A 75 -5.01 -0.28 -8.05
CA GLN A 75 -4.72 -0.94 -6.77
C GLN A 75 -3.55 -0.25 -6.06
N ARG A 76 -3.52 -0.32 -4.73
CA ARG A 76 -2.52 0.35 -3.89
C ARG A 76 -1.96 -0.65 -2.90
N VAL A 77 -0.88 -1.31 -3.32
CA VAL A 77 -0.30 -2.44 -2.58
C VAL A 77 1.07 -2.07 -2.03
N ILE A 78 1.32 -2.42 -0.77
CA ILE A 78 2.65 -2.34 -0.14
C ILE A 78 3.14 -3.76 0.12
N ALA A 79 4.39 -4.04 -0.21
CA ALA A 79 5.06 -5.30 0.10
C ALA A 79 5.76 -5.21 1.47
N ARG A 80 5.62 -6.23 2.30
CA ARG A 80 6.30 -6.32 3.61
C ARG A 80 7.81 -6.15 3.49
N THR A 81 8.40 -6.70 2.43
CA THR A 81 9.86 -6.71 2.18
C THR A 81 10.43 -5.35 1.84
N ASP A 82 9.59 -4.42 1.38
CA ASP A 82 10.01 -3.10 0.92
C ASP A 82 9.99 -2.04 2.03
N VAL A 83 9.60 -2.42 3.24
CA VAL A 83 9.42 -1.51 4.38
C VAL A 83 10.08 -2.04 5.65
N SER A 84 10.41 -1.11 6.55
CA SER A 84 10.91 -1.46 7.89
C SER A 84 9.85 -2.24 8.70
N VAL A 85 10.30 -2.95 9.74
CA VAL A 85 9.40 -3.64 10.68
C VAL A 85 8.44 -2.65 11.32
N GLU A 86 8.95 -1.51 11.78
CA GLU A 86 8.16 -0.44 12.41
C GLU A 86 7.06 0.09 11.48
N ALA A 87 7.42 0.43 10.23
CA ALA A 87 6.45 0.90 9.24
C ALA A 87 5.36 -0.14 8.98
N TRP A 88 5.71 -1.43 8.89
CA TRP A 88 4.75 -2.51 8.69
C TRP A 88 3.82 -2.70 9.89
N GLU A 89 4.34 -2.66 11.11
CA GLU A 89 3.55 -2.79 12.34
C GLU A 89 2.58 -1.63 12.51
N GLU A 90 3.01 -0.39 12.27
CA GLU A 90 2.13 0.78 12.35
C GLU A 90 1.02 0.71 11.29
N LEU A 91 1.36 0.26 10.08
CA LEU A 91 0.37 0.07 9.00
C LEU A 91 -0.68 -0.98 9.36
N ARG A 92 -0.28 -2.12 9.94
CA ARG A 92 -1.23 -3.15 10.42
C ARG A 92 -2.09 -2.61 11.57
N ALA A 93 -1.48 -1.93 12.54
CA ALA A 93 -2.21 -1.34 13.66
C ALA A 93 -3.25 -0.30 13.19
N ALA A 94 -2.94 0.50 12.17
CA ALA A 94 -3.88 1.43 11.55
C ALA A 94 -5.05 0.71 10.85
N CYS A 95 -4.78 -0.41 10.17
CA CYS A 95 -5.84 -1.27 9.62
C CYS A 95 -6.75 -1.82 10.72
N ASP A 96 -6.18 -2.40 11.78
CA ASP A 96 -6.94 -2.96 12.91
C ASP A 96 -7.85 -1.92 13.55
N ARG A 97 -7.31 -0.73 13.85
CA ARG A 97 -8.10 0.40 14.39
C ARG A 97 -9.27 0.76 13.47
N LEU A 98 -9.07 0.78 12.16
CA LEU A 98 -10.13 1.10 11.20
C LEU A 98 -11.19 -0.01 11.14
N VAL A 99 -10.79 -1.28 11.12
CA VAL A 99 -11.71 -2.43 11.09
C VAL A 99 -12.53 -2.50 12.37
N HIS A 100 -11.89 -2.38 13.54
CA HIS A 100 -12.58 -2.37 14.83
C HIS A 100 -13.54 -1.18 14.98
N ARG A 101 -13.18 0.01 14.49
CA ARG A 101 -14.09 1.18 14.47
C ARG A 101 -15.34 0.92 13.62
N ARG A 102 -15.26 0.09 12.58
CA ARG A 102 -16.42 -0.27 11.74
C ARG A 102 -17.31 -1.34 12.38
N ALA A 103 -16.78 -2.16 13.28
CA ALA A 103 -17.50 -3.24 13.93
C ALA A 103 -18.37 -2.80 15.12
N LEU A 104 -18.08 -1.65 15.74
CA LEU A 104 -18.91 -1.12 16.83
C LEU A 104 -20.21 -0.53 16.27
N PRO A 105 -21.40 -1.02 16.69
CA PRO A 105 -22.66 -0.37 16.32
C PRO A 105 -22.66 1.04 16.90
N ARG A 106 -23.05 2.03 16.08
CA ARG A 106 -23.29 3.39 16.57
C ARG A 106 -24.45 3.32 17.55
N ALA A 107 -24.17 3.54 18.84
CA ALA A 107 -25.21 3.81 19.82
C ALA A 107 -25.97 5.05 19.32
N SER A 108 -27.24 4.85 18.97
CA SER A 108 -28.20 5.90 18.61
C SER A 108 -28.85 6.44 19.88
#